data_AF-A0A661SED8-F1
#
_entry.id   AF-A0A661SED8-F1
#
_cell.length_a   1.000
_cell.length_b   1.000
_cell.length_c   1.000
_cell.angle_alpha   90.00
_cell.angle_beta   90.00
_cell.angle_gamma   90.00
#
_symmetry.space_group_name_H-M   'P 1'
#
loop_
_entity.id
_entity.type
_entity.pdbx_description
1 polymer ?
#
loop_
_entity_poly.entity_id
_entity_poly.type
_entity_poly.pdbx_seq_one_letter_code
_entity_poly.pdbx_strand_id
1 'polypeptide(L)'
;MERTGRMIVRHYHVIRCFDFLNHIDNMGPFAEIVLKSEKHIFQPAISLSWAEGFTIEHYLSVLNDILSMTGRILECAKEEAARKIILCLKDMAGVCPPRFIYDLISAILDNYPELIVQYHRHGTDGLAVPALGSAARAGARILDVADGPAVRFYGQPAVLPVVAYIEGELGLRTRLDKDKIRETAFVLKQIMPIYDRYCRPTFLGPDHDVTRHGLPGGATSSSQEAALKQGYAFLLPHILLILELYRKIIRYHDVTPGSQITWTNGYMLAVTAYERGGMSEVERVIDILTAVTSTPEMELDEKIRKDRQILFAHANDALKNLLLGKFGKLPLGWPPDWVYKSVFGNEWRNAIAGRTEESPLSFLAHVDMESVEAELARHIGRSPTENEIVNYLNHPGDALKLIKNLEKYGNPNVLPDDIWFEGLQLGHEREFVTSDGKVHTINIMSIGKVDRHGRKRVRYKLDYEVFVEDIKVEERVVTEPGPEMADINNPYHIGAPFDSDLWLVHKKEGDSVKAGEEVLNLSLMKTEYAVTSPVDGVVKRVVVFADYRADKKMVTVKKGTLLMELAPPREHCKNCNTEIEENYRFCPVCGSEITQ
;
A
#
# COMPACT_ATOMS: atom_id res chain seq x y z
N MET A 1 3.80 11.85 -14.05
CA MET A 1 2.53 11.28 -14.60
C MET A 1 2.51 11.25 -16.11
N GLU A 2 2.78 12.36 -16.81
CA GLU A 2 2.67 12.42 -18.27
C GLU A 2 3.51 11.34 -19.00
N ARG A 3 4.80 11.20 -18.66
CA ARG A 3 5.67 10.17 -19.25
C ARG A 3 5.15 8.76 -18.99
N THR A 4 4.69 8.48 -17.77
CA THR A 4 4.03 7.22 -17.40
C THR A 4 2.79 6.98 -18.28
N GLY A 5 1.91 7.97 -18.43
CA GLY A 5 0.70 7.86 -19.24
C GLY A 5 1.01 7.61 -20.72
N ARG A 6 1.97 8.34 -21.29
CA ARG A 6 2.45 8.12 -22.67
C ARG A 6 3.04 6.73 -22.86
N MET A 7 3.76 6.19 -21.87
CA MET A 7 4.29 4.83 -21.91
C MET A 7 3.16 3.79 -21.84
N ILE A 8 2.16 3.99 -20.97
CA ILE A 8 1.00 3.08 -20.86
C ILE A 8 0.27 2.96 -22.20
N VAL A 9 -0.06 4.07 -22.86
CA VAL A 9 -0.77 4.04 -24.16
C VAL A 9 0.08 3.54 -25.32
N ARG A 10 1.36 3.22 -25.13
CA ARG A 10 2.14 2.50 -26.16
C ARG A 10 1.96 0.99 -26.06
N HIS A 11 1.54 0.48 -24.90
CA HIS A 11 1.53 -0.95 -24.60
C HIS A 11 0.13 -1.51 -24.27
N TYR A 12 -0.84 -0.66 -23.94
CA TYR A 12 -2.16 -1.09 -23.46
C TYR A 12 -3.30 -0.36 -24.16
N HIS A 13 -4.34 -1.10 -24.59
CA HIS A 13 -5.49 -0.57 -25.33
C HIS A 13 -6.59 0.03 -24.45
N VAL A 14 -6.84 -0.55 -23.28
CA VAL A 14 -7.88 -0.11 -22.34
C VAL A 14 -7.23 0.33 -21.04
N ILE A 15 -7.45 1.58 -20.65
CA ILE A 15 -6.82 2.17 -19.47
C ILE A 15 -7.91 2.36 -18.41
N ARG A 16 -7.97 1.43 -17.46
CA ARG A 16 -8.81 1.58 -16.27
C ARG A 16 -8.16 2.55 -15.29
N CYS A 17 -8.82 3.66 -15.01
CA CYS A 17 -8.33 4.71 -14.10
C CYS A 17 -9.34 4.93 -12.98
N PHE A 18 -8.90 4.86 -11.72
CA PHE A 18 -9.75 5.09 -10.54
C PHE A 18 -9.02 5.99 -9.54
N ASP A 19 -9.79 6.55 -8.62
CA ASP A 19 -9.32 7.30 -7.47
C ASP A 19 -10.03 6.73 -6.24
N PHE A 20 -9.30 6.53 -5.14
CA PHE A 20 -9.87 5.88 -3.95
C PHE A 20 -10.85 6.78 -3.17
N LEU A 21 -10.84 8.09 -3.43
CA LEU A 21 -11.83 9.04 -2.90
C LEU A 21 -12.92 9.35 -3.92
N ASN A 22 -12.85 8.76 -5.12
CA ASN A 22 -13.64 9.17 -6.28
C ASN A 22 -13.49 10.68 -6.58
N HIS A 23 -12.32 11.27 -6.29
CA HIS A 23 -12.00 12.65 -6.63
C HIS A 23 -11.56 12.76 -8.10
N ILE A 24 -12.52 13.02 -8.98
CA ILE A 24 -12.37 12.83 -10.44
C ILE A 24 -11.21 13.64 -11.06
N ASP A 25 -10.89 14.82 -10.53
CA ASP A 25 -9.79 15.64 -11.05
C ASP A 25 -8.42 14.92 -10.96
N ASN A 26 -8.26 13.98 -10.02
CA ASN A 26 -7.06 13.15 -9.92
C ASN A 26 -6.85 12.22 -11.13
N MET A 27 -7.92 11.93 -11.89
CA MET A 27 -7.84 11.13 -13.11
C MET A 27 -7.42 11.94 -14.34
N GLY A 28 -7.50 13.28 -14.25
CA GLY A 28 -7.37 14.22 -15.37
C GLY A 28 -6.15 13.98 -16.28
N PRO A 29 -4.92 13.85 -15.75
CA PRO A 29 -3.73 13.68 -16.59
C PRO A 29 -3.75 12.41 -17.44
N PHE A 30 -4.24 11.29 -16.90
CA PHE A 30 -4.36 10.05 -17.66
C PHE A 30 -5.57 10.09 -18.60
N ALA A 31 -6.68 10.68 -18.17
CA ALA A 31 -7.85 10.89 -19.01
C ALA A 31 -7.49 11.69 -20.26
N GLU A 32 -6.74 12.79 -20.12
CA GLU A 32 -6.33 13.64 -21.24
C GLU A 32 -5.48 12.88 -22.27
N ILE A 33 -4.51 12.10 -21.82
CA ILE A 33 -3.64 11.31 -22.71
C ILE A 33 -4.44 10.25 -23.47
N VAL A 34 -5.35 9.55 -22.78
CA VAL A 34 -6.09 8.42 -23.36
C VAL A 34 -7.22 8.91 -24.27
N LEU A 35 -8.01 9.90 -23.83
CA LEU A 35 -9.17 10.41 -24.56
C LEU A 35 -8.77 11.14 -25.85
N LYS A 36 -7.60 11.77 -25.90
CA LYS A 36 -7.07 12.40 -27.13
C LYS A 36 -6.52 11.39 -28.14
N SER A 37 -6.49 10.10 -27.80
CA SER A 37 -6.01 9.05 -28.70
C SER A 37 -7.17 8.31 -29.36
N GLU A 38 -7.10 8.13 -30.68
CA GLU A 38 -8.10 7.37 -31.45
C GLU A 38 -8.02 5.84 -31.29
N LYS A 39 -6.92 5.31 -30.73
CA LYS A 39 -6.66 3.86 -30.63
C LYS A 39 -6.95 3.26 -29.25
N HIS A 40 -7.28 4.10 -28.27
CA HIS A 40 -7.32 3.73 -26.86
C HIS A 40 -8.68 4.00 -26.25
N ILE A 41 -9.04 3.19 -25.26
CA ILE A 41 -10.30 3.33 -24.54
C ILE A 41 -9.98 3.81 -23.13
N PHE A 42 -10.53 4.97 -22.78
CA PHE A 42 -10.53 5.43 -21.39
C PHE A 42 -11.65 4.73 -20.62
N GLN A 43 -11.27 4.07 -19.52
CA GLN A 43 -12.20 3.37 -18.64
C GLN A 43 -12.15 3.98 -17.24
N PRO A 44 -12.86 5.09 -16.98
CA PRO A 44 -12.96 5.61 -15.62
C PRO A 44 -13.71 4.61 -14.73
N ALA A 45 -13.20 4.42 -13.52
CA ALA A 45 -13.71 3.44 -12.58
C ALA A 45 -14.17 4.13 -11.28
N ILE A 46 -15.44 3.94 -10.95
CA ILE A 46 -16.03 4.36 -9.68
C ILE A 46 -15.72 3.29 -8.63
N SER A 47 -14.96 3.67 -7.60
CA SER A 47 -14.76 2.82 -6.42
C SER A 47 -16.07 2.66 -5.67
N LEU A 48 -16.48 1.42 -5.37
CA LEU A 48 -17.75 1.14 -4.69
C LEU A 48 -17.54 0.66 -3.25
N SER A 49 -18.32 1.24 -2.35
CA SER A 49 -18.55 0.80 -0.98
C SER A 49 -20.05 0.64 -0.73
N TRP A 50 -20.41 -0.18 0.25
CA TRP A 50 -21.79 -0.29 0.74
C TRP A 50 -21.86 0.04 2.23
N ALA A 51 -22.16 1.30 2.53
CA ALA A 51 -22.32 1.84 3.87
C ALA A 51 -23.19 3.11 3.82
N GLU A 52 -23.57 3.65 4.98
CA GLU A 52 -24.39 4.86 5.08
C GLU A 52 -23.75 6.03 4.31
N GLY A 53 -24.53 6.69 3.46
CA GLY A 53 -24.11 7.80 2.60
C GLY A 53 -23.67 7.39 1.19
N PHE A 54 -23.25 6.14 0.97
CA PHE A 54 -22.92 5.63 -0.37
C PHE A 54 -24.18 5.15 -1.10
N THR A 55 -25.05 6.10 -1.45
CA THR A 55 -26.33 5.83 -2.14
C THR A 55 -26.19 5.80 -3.65
N ILE A 56 -27.26 5.45 -4.36
CA ILE A 56 -27.31 5.51 -5.82
C ILE A 56 -27.10 6.96 -6.29
N GLU A 57 -27.73 7.93 -5.63
CA GLU A 57 -27.61 9.37 -5.93
C GLU A 57 -26.16 9.85 -5.79
N HIS A 58 -25.45 9.39 -4.75
CA HIS A 58 -24.02 9.68 -4.59
C HIS A 58 -23.22 9.17 -5.80
N TYR A 59 -23.41 7.93 -6.22
CA TYR A 59 -22.67 7.37 -7.36
C TYR A 59 -23.07 8.00 -8.70
N LEU A 60 -24.32 8.41 -8.89
CA LEU A 60 -24.75 9.19 -10.04
C LEU A 60 -24.08 10.58 -10.07
N SER A 61 -23.86 11.20 -8.92
CA SER A 61 -23.08 12.44 -8.82
C SER A 61 -21.62 12.22 -9.27
N VAL A 62 -21.00 11.11 -8.86
CA VAL A 62 -19.64 10.78 -9.30
C VAL A 62 -19.58 10.52 -10.81
N LEU A 63 -20.57 9.81 -11.37
CA LEU A 63 -20.69 9.63 -12.83
C LEU A 63 -20.82 10.98 -13.54
N ASN A 64 -21.64 11.89 -13.00
CA ASN A 64 -21.80 13.23 -13.55
C ASN A 64 -20.47 14.01 -13.56
N ASP A 65 -19.64 13.88 -12.53
CA ASP A 65 -18.30 14.48 -12.49
C ASP A 65 -17.38 13.86 -13.56
N ILE A 66 -17.40 12.53 -13.73
CA ILE A 66 -16.65 11.82 -14.80
C ILE A 66 -17.05 12.33 -16.19
N LEU A 67 -18.35 12.41 -16.47
CA LEU A 67 -18.86 12.89 -17.76
C LEU A 67 -18.56 14.36 -17.98
N SER A 68 -18.56 15.18 -16.92
CA SER A 68 -18.16 16.59 -16.98
C SER A 68 -16.67 16.73 -17.34
N MET A 69 -15.79 15.97 -16.67
CA MET A 69 -14.35 15.94 -16.99
C MET A 69 -14.12 15.47 -18.44
N THR A 70 -14.78 14.39 -18.85
CA THR A 70 -14.65 13.81 -20.19
C THR A 70 -15.13 14.79 -21.26
N GLY A 71 -16.31 15.39 -21.06
CA GLY A 71 -16.87 16.40 -21.96
C GLY A 71 -16.00 17.64 -22.07
N ARG A 72 -15.37 18.09 -20.97
CA ARG A 72 -14.38 19.18 -20.99
C ARG A 72 -13.14 18.84 -21.79
N ILE A 73 -12.61 17.63 -21.66
CA ILE A 73 -11.39 17.20 -22.38
C ILE A 73 -11.66 17.00 -23.89
N LEU A 74 -12.82 16.46 -24.23
CA LEU A 74 -13.23 16.18 -25.61
C LEU A 74 -14.02 17.32 -26.27
N GLU A 75 -14.28 18.40 -25.54
CA GLU A 75 -15.08 19.55 -25.98
C GLU A 75 -16.48 19.15 -26.50
N CYS A 76 -17.16 18.25 -25.78
CA CYS A 76 -18.48 17.73 -26.14
C CYS A 76 -19.47 17.69 -24.96
N ALA A 77 -20.75 17.48 -25.27
CA ALA A 77 -21.80 17.32 -24.25
C ALA A 77 -21.67 15.99 -23.50
N LYS A 78 -22.31 15.88 -22.32
CA LYS A 78 -22.20 14.69 -21.45
C LYS A 78 -22.73 13.41 -22.11
N GLU A 79 -23.78 13.54 -22.91
CA GLU A 79 -24.39 12.44 -23.65
C GLU A 79 -23.43 11.89 -24.70
N GLU A 80 -22.67 12.77 -25.37
CA GLU A 80 -21.63 12.35 -26.30
C GLU A 80 -20.42 11.77 -25.55
N ALA A 81 -19.98 12.42 -24.47
CA ALA A 81 -18.89 11.93 -23.63
C ALA A 81 -19.15 10.51 -23.12
N ALA A 82 -20.39 10.19 -22.74
CA ALA A 82 -20.80 8.86 -22.30
C ALA A 82 -20.56 7.77 -23.37
N ARG A 83 -20.68 8.11 -24.66
CA ARG A 83 -20.43 7.18 -25.78
C ARG A 83 -18.93 6.96 -26.05
N LYS A 84 -18.05 7.77 -25.46
CA LYS A 84 -16.59 7.75 -25.70
C LYS A 84 -15.82 6.95 -24.64
N ILE A 85 -16.48 6.47 -23.61
CA ILE A 85 -15.85 5.78 -22.47
C ILE A 85 -16.53 4.43 -22.20
N ILE A 86 -15.84 3.59 -21.43
CA ILE A 86 -16.46 2.45 -20.74
C ILE A 86 -16.47 2.78 -19.25
N LEU A 87 -17.62 2.80 -18.59
CA LEU A 87 -17.69 3.03 -17.15
C LEU A 87 -17.44 1.71 -16.41
N CYS A 88 -16.46 1.68 -15.50
CA CYS A 88 -16.27 0.54 -14.60
C CYS A 88 -16.85 0.84 -13.20
N LEU A 89 -17.68 -0.07 -12.70
CA LEU A 89 -18.11 -0.11 -11.31
C LEU A 89 -17.21 -1.06 -10.54
N LYS A 90 -16.35 -0.53 -9.66
CA LYS A 90 -15.27 -1.27 -9.01
C LYS A 90 -15.60 -1.61 -7.55
N ASP A 91 -16.22 -2.76 -7.33
CA ASP A 91 -16.45 -3.37 -6.01
C ASP A 91 -15.21 -4.18 -5.58
N MET A 92 -14.20 -3.46 -5.06
CA MET A 92 -12.87 -4.00 -4.74
C MET A 92 -12.85 -5.04 -3.61
N ALA A 93 -13.84 -5.00 -2.73
CA ALA A 93 -13.94 -5.87 -1.56
C ALA A 93 -15.00 -6.95 -1.75
N GLY A 94 -15.93 -6.78 -2.69
CA GLY A 94 -17.08 -7.66 -2.84
C GLY A 94 -18.12 -7.38 -1.76
N VAL A 95 -18.47 -6.11 -1.54
CA VAL A 95 -19.35 -5.68 -0.43
C VAL A 95 -20.73 -5.23 -0.88
N CYS A 96 -20.90 -4.89 -2.17
CA CYS A 96 -22.16 -4.35 -2.66
C CYS A 96 -23.18 -5.48 -2.92
N PRO A 97 -24.35 -5.51 -2.26
CA PRO A 97 -25.33 -6.57 -2.47
C PRO A 97 -25.83 -6.66 -3.92
N PRO A 98 -26.19 -7.86 -4.42
CA PRO A 98 -26.71 -8.03 -5.79
C PRO A 98 -27.91 -7.12 -6.13
N ARG A 99 -28.78 -6.81 -5.15
CA ARG A 99 -29.90 -5.86 -5.33
C ARG A 99 -29.43 -4.44 -5.60
N PHE A 100 -28.46 -3.96 -4.82
CA PHE A 100 -27.93 -2.61 -4.96
C PHE A 100 -27.26 -2.40 -6.31
N ILE A 101 -26.51 -3.40 -6.76
CA ILE A 101 -25.85 -3.37 -8.07
C ILE A 101 -26.86 -3.34 -9.22
N TYR A 102 -27.96 -4.11 -9.10
CA TYR A 102 -29.03 -4.06 -10.10
C TYR A 102 -29.63 -2.64 -10.19
N ASP A 103 -29.98 -2.05 -9.05
CA ASP A 103 -30.61 -0.74 -8.99
C ASP A 103 -29.67 0.38 -9.47
N LEU A 104 -28.39 0.34 -9.08
CA LEU A 104 -27.39 1.30 -9.51
C LEU A 104 -27.16 1.26 -11.02
N ILE A 105 -26.99 0.08 -11.61
CA ILE A 105 -26.78 -0.06 -13.06
C ILE A 105 -28.03 0.37 -13.83
N SER A 106 -29.23 0.01 -13.34
CA SER A 106 -30.49 0.43 -13.96
C SER A 106 -30.58 1.96 -13.96
N ALA A 107 -30.33 2.60 -12.83
CA ALA A 107 -30.35 4.07 -12.73
C ALA A 107 -29.31 4.74 -13.64
N ILE A 108 -28.10 4.17 -13.78
CA ILE A 108 -27.08 4.67 -14.71
C ILE A 108 -27.58 4.60 -16.16
N LEU A 109 -28.13 3.45 -16.58
CA LEU A 109 -28.57 3.23 -17.95
C LEU A 109 -29.89 3.94 -18.28
N ASP A 110 -30.74 4.20 -17.30
CA ASP A 110 -31.93 5.05 -17.48
C ASP A 110 -31.54 6.49 -17.82
N ASN A 111 -30.45 7.00 -17.23
CA ASN A 111 -29.92 8.35 -17.53
C ASN A 111 -29.04 8.37 -18.78
N TYR A 112 -28.26 7.31 -19.04
CA TYR A 112 -27.32 7.20 -20.16
C TYR A 112 -27.43 5.83 -20.86
N PRO A 113 -28.45 5.60 -21.71
CA PRO A 113 -28.75 4.29 -22.28
C PRO A 113 -27.65 3.69 -23.17
N GLU A 114 -26.79 4.53 -23.73
CA GLU A 114 -25.69 4.13 -24.62
C GLU A 114 -24.36 3.93 -23.90
N LEU A 115 -24.28 4.26 -22.60
CA LEU A 115 -23.07 4.08 -21.81
C LEU A 115 -22.78 2.58 -21.62
N ILE A 116 -21.57 2.16 -21.95
CA ILE A 116 -21.13 0.78 -21.70
C ILE A 116 -20.69 0.67 -20.25
N VAL A 117 -21.42 -0.11 -19.45
CA VAL A 117 -21.10 -0.38 -18.05
C VAL A 117 -20.41 -1.73 -17.91
N GLN A 118 -19.28 -1.73 -17.21
CA GLN A 118 -18.51 -2.88 -16.77
C GLN A 118 -18.63 -3.04 -15.25
N TYR A 119 -18.86 -4.26 -14.77
CA TYR A 119 -18.86 -4.55 -13.34
C TYR A 119 -17.66 -5.41 -12.94
N HIS A 120 -16.85 -4.87 -12.02
CA HIS A 120 -15.71 -5.53 -11.41
C HIS A 120 -16.01 -5.83 -9.95
N ARG A 121 -15.94 -7.11 -9.56
CA ARG A 121 -16.22 -7.55 -8.20
C ARG A 121 -15.29 -8.67 -7.74
N HIS A 122 -14.94 -8.65 -6.46
CA HIS A 122 -14.28 -9.76 -5.77
C HIS A 122 -15.31 -10.71 -5.11
N GLY A 123 -14.95 -11.99 -4.97
CA GLY A 123 -15.78 -13.06 -4.40
C GLY A 123 -15.64 -13.28 -2.90
N THR A 124 -15.05 -12.31 -2.18
CA THR A 124 -14.79 -12.40 -0.74
C THR A 124 -16.05 -12.76 0.05
N ASP A 125 -17.18 -12.09 -0.21
CA ASP A 125 -18.44 -12.32 0.51
C ASP A 125 -19.18 -13.62 0.14
N GLY A 126 -18.69 -14.35 -0.87
CA GLY A 126 -19.35 -15.54 -1.40
C GLY A 126 -20.53 -15.27 -2.37
N LEU A 127 -20.84 -14.01 -2.70
CA LEU A 127 -21.99 -13.61 -3.53
C LEU A 127 -21.61 -13.13 -4.93
N ALA A 128 -20.39 -13.41 -5.41
CA ALA A 128 -19.93 -12.90 -6.70
C ALA A 128 -20.77 -13.35 -7.90
N VAL A 129 -21.13 -14.65 -8.01
CA VAL A 129 -21.95 -15.15 -9.12
C VAL A 129 -23.32 -14.45 -9.20
N PRO A 130 -24.14 -14.41 -8.12
CA PRO A 130 -25.43 -13.71 -8.19
C PRO A 130 -25.27 -12.20 -8.38
N ALA A 131 -24.22 -11.56 -7.86
CA ALA A 131 -23.97 -10.13 -8.07
C ALA A 131 -23.64 -9.81 -9.55
N LEU A 132 -22.76 -10.60 -10.18
CA LEU A 132 -22.47 -10.45 -11.62
C LEU A 132 -23.70 -10.75 -12.47
N GLY A 133 -24.52 -11.73 -12.09
CA GLY A 133 -25.80 -12.00 -12.74
C GLY A 133 -26.80 -10.85 -12.62
N SER A 134 -26.92 -10.24 -11.44
CA SER A 134 -27.72 -9.01 -11.23
C SER A 134 -27.23 -7.87 -12.13
N ALA A 135 -25.92 -7.67 -12.22
CA ALA A 135 -25.34 -6.65 -13.09
C ALA A 135 -25.68 -6.91 -14.58
N ALA A 136 -25.55 -8.15 -15.04
CA ALA A 136 -25.93 -8.56 -16.39
C ALA A 136 -27.42 -8.29 -16.67
N ARG A 137 -28.29 -8.65 -15.73
CA ARG A 137 -29.74 -8.45 -15.84
C ARG A 137 -30.13 -6.97 -15.87
N ALA A 138 -29.41 -6.12 -15.15
CA ALA A 138 -29.59 -4.67 -15.18
C ALA A 138 -29.04 -4.01 -16.45
N GLY A 139 -28.25 -4.72 -17.25
CA GLY A 139 -27.78 -4.25 -18.56
C GLY A 139 -26.27 -4.03 -18.67
N ALA A 140 -25.48 -4.32 -17.64
CA ALA A 140 -24.02 -4.30 -17.77
C ALA A 140 -23.57 -5.22 -18.92
N ARG A 141 -22.59 -4.74 -19.69
CA ARG A 141 -22.13 -5.41 -20.92
C ARG A 141 -20.82 -6.16 -20.73
N ILE A 142 -20.06 -5.84 -19.69
CA ILE A 142 -18.76 -6.43 -19.39
C ILE A 142 -18.73 -6.83 -17.91
N LEU A 143 -18.24 -8.03 -17.62
CA LEU A 143 -18.12 -8.57 -16.26
C LEU A 143 -16.70 -9.11 -16.07
N ASP A 144 -16.05 -8.75 -14.97
CA ASP A 144 -14.72 -9.28 -14.66
C ASP A 144 -14.83 -10.67 -14.04
N VAL A 145 -14.12 -11.63 -14.63
CA VAL A 145 -14.04 -13.04 -14.22
C VAL A 145 -12.60 -13.53 -14.39
N ALA A 146 -12.27 -14.64 -13.74
CA ALA A 146 -10.96 -15.30 -13.87
C ALA A 146 -11.10 -16.77 -14.27
N ASP A 147 -10.02 -17.36 -14.78
CA ASP A 147 -9.98 -18.80 -15.06
C ASP A 147 -10.00 -19.59 -13.75
N GLY A 148 -10.82 -20.65 -13.69
CA GLY A 148 -11.18 -21.34 -12.45
C GLY A 148 -10.00 -21.77 -11.57
N PRO A 149 -8.94 -22.42 -12.10
CA PRO A 149 -7.78 -22.84 -11.31
C PRO A 149 -6.93 -21.68 -10.77
N ALA A 150 -7.06 -20.47 -11.34
CA ALA A 150 -6.39 -19.26 -10.87
C ALA A 150 -7.24 -18.46 -9.87
N VAL A 151 -8.52 -18.80 -9.69
CA VAL A 151 -9.39 -18.16 -8.70
C VAL A 151 -8.95 -18.54 -7.29
N ARG A 152 -8.84 -17.53 -6.42
CA ARG A 152 -8.60 -17.67 -4.98
C ARG A 152 -9.69 -16.94 -4.22
N PHE A 153 -9.78 -17.20 -2.91
CA PHE A 153 -10.91 -16.79 -2.06
C PHE A 153 -11.26 -15.30 -2.09
N TYR A 154 -10.26 -14.45 -2.26
CA TYR A 154 -10.41 -13.00 -2.21
C TYR A 154 -10.24 -12.33 -3.58
N GLY A 155 -10.33 -13.08 -4.69
CA GLY A 155 -10.21 -12.58 -6.07
C GLY A 155 -11.53 -12.58 -6.84
N GLN A 156 -11.49 -12.48 -8.16
CA GLN A 156 -12.66 -12.58 -9.04
C GLN A 156 -13.28 -14.00 -9.03
N PRO A 157 -14.58 -14.16 -9.35
CA PRO A 157 -15.19 -15.47 -9.52
C PRO A 157 -14.71 -16.19 -10.79
N ALA A 158 -14.86 -17.50 -10.81
CA ALA A 158 -14.53 -18.32 -11.97
C ALA A 158 -15.50 -18.07 -13.14
N VAL A 159 -14.96 -17.98 -14.35
CA VAL A 159 -15.71 -17.67 -15.58
C VAL A 159 -16.83 -18.68 -15.87
N LEU A 160 -16.56 -19.99 -15.80
CA LEU A 160 -17.56 -21.00 -16.19
C LEU A 160 -18.78 -21.05 -15.26
N PRO A 161 -18.64 -20.95 -13.93
CA PRO A 161 -19.80 -20.78 -13.04
C PRO A 161 -20.64 -19.53 -13.33
N VAL A 162 -20.00 -18.39 -13.61
CA VAL A 162 -20.70 -17.14 -13.95
C VAL A 162 -21.46 -17.30 -15.27
N VAL A 163 -20.82 -17.87 -16.28
CA VAL A 163 -21.45 -18.15 -17.58
C VAL A 163 -22.61 -19.12 -17.45
N ALA A 164 -22.46 -20.19 -16.67
CA ALA A 164 -23.54 -21.16 -16.42
C ALA A 164 -24.76 -20.48 -15.79
N TYR A 165 -24.55 -19.59 -14.82
CA TYR A 165 -25.63 -18.81 -14.20
C TYR A 165 -26.29 -17.84 -15.20
N ILE A 166 -25.49 -17.08 -15.96
CA ILE A 166 -25.99 -16.09 -16.92
C ILE A 166 -26.78 -16.76 -18.05
N GLU A 167 -26.28 -17.86 -18.61
CA GLU A 167 -26.93 -18.54 -19.74
C GLU A 167 -28.07 -19.46 -19.29
N GLY A 168 -27.85 -20.24 -18.22
CA GLY A 168 -28.79 -21.25 -17.75
C GLY A 168 -29.94 -20.68 -16.92
N GLU A 169 -29.63 -19.80 -15.97
CA GLU A 169 -30.63 -19.28 -15.02
C GLU A 169 -31.25 -17.96 -15.50
N LEU A 170 -30.45 -17.07 -16.12
CA LEU A 170 -30.95 -15.76 -16.58
C LEU A 170 -31.38 -15.74 -18.05
N GLY A 171 -31.08 -16.78 -18.83
CA GLY A 171 -31.41 -16.84 -20.26
C GLY A 171 -30.69 -15.81 -21.13
N LEU A 172 -29.62 -15.19 -20.63
CA LEU A 172 -28.80 -14.22 -21.35
C LEU A 172 -27.74 -14.94 -22.19
N ARG A 173 -27.18 -14.26 -23.19
CA ARG A 173 -26.15 -14.84 -24.08
C ARG A 173 -24.77 -14.30 -23.74
N THR A 174 -23.77 -15.19 -23.66
CA THR A 174 -22.37 -14.79 -23.60
C THR A 174 -21.68 -15.01 -24.95
N ARG A 175 -20.53 -14.35 -25.16
CA ARG A 175 -19.72 -14.48 -26.39
C ARG A 175 -18.34 -15.04 -26.05
N LEU A 176 -18.32 -16.26 -25.51
CA LEU A 176 -17.11 -16.91 -25.01
C LEU A 176 -16.92 -18.28 -25.66
N ASP A 177 -15.68 -18.59 -26.02
CA ASP A 177 -15.29 -19.94 -26.39
C ASP A 177 -15.06 -20.77 -25.11
N LYS A 178 -16.12 -21.49 -24.71
CA LYS A 178 -16.13 -22.29 -23.48
C LYS A 178 -15.13 -23.45 -23.55
N ASP A 179 -14.80 -23.95 -24.73
CA ASP A 179 -13.85 -25.05 -24.89
C ASP A 179 -12.41 -24.55 -24.76
N LYS A 180 -12.08 -23.38 -25.32
CA LYS A 180 -10.78 -22.72 -25.09
C LYS A 180 -10.55 -22.33 -23.64
N ILE A 181 -11.61 -21.92 -22.93
CA ILE A 181 -11.53 -21.69 -21.49
C ILE A 181 -11.22 -23.01 -20.76
N ARG A 182 -11.84 -24.13 -21.12
CA ARG A 182 -11.54 -25.44 -20.51
C ARG A 182 -10.12 -25.91 -20.81
N GLU A 183 -9.62 -25.71 -22.02
CA GLU A 183 -8.23 -26.01 -22.40
C GLU A 183 -7.26 -25.19 -21.54
N THR A 184 -7.47 -23.88 -21.43
CA THR A 184 -6.68 -22.97 -20.58
C THR A 184 -6.71 -23.42 -19.12
N ALA A 185 -7.90 -23.72 -18.58
CA ALA A 185 -8.06 -24.22 -17.23
C ALA A 185 -7.26 -25.52 -17.00
N PHE A 186 -7.21 -26.43 -17.98
CA PHE A 186 -6.44 -27.66 -17.81
C PHE A 186 -4.94 -27.40 -17.68
N VAL A 187 -4.40 -26.48 -18.48
CA VAL A 187 -3.00 -26.03 -18.36
C VAL A 187 -2.75 -25.39 -16.99
N LEU A 188 -3.62 -24.46 -16.57
CA LEU A 188 -3.48 -23.79 -15.28
C LEU A 188 -3.56 -24.75 -14.09
N LYS A 189 -4.33 -25.85 -14.18
CA LYS A 189 -4.33 -26.89 -13.13
C LYS A 189 -2.97 -27.55 -12.93
N GLN A 190 -2.09 -27.55 -13.93
CA GLN A 190 -0.73 -28.10 -13.81
C GLN A 190 0.24 -27.06 -13.20
N ILE A 191 0.04 -25.77 -13.48
CA ILE A 191 0.95 -24.68 -13.10
C ILE A 191 0.64 -24.14 -11.70
N MET A 192 -0.64 -23.86 -11.43
CA MET A 192 -1.08 -23.19 -10.20
C MET A 192 -0.70 -23.92 -8.90
N PRO A 193 -0.60 -25.27 -8.83
CA PRO A 193 -0.11 -25.95 -7.64
C PRO A 193 1.33 -25.58 -7.23
N ILE A 194 2.18 -25.12 -8.16
CA ILE A 194 3.53 -24.61 -7.84
C ILE A 194 3.39 -23.30 -7.08
N TYR A 195 2.63 -22.35 -7.65
CA TYR A 195 2.35 -21.06 -7.04
C TYR A 195 1.64 -21.18 -5.69
N ASP A 196 0.76 -22.18 -5.51
CA ASP A 196 0.05 -22.38 -4.25
C ASP A 196 0.97 -22.74 -3.08
N ARG A 197 2.16 -23.30 -3.33
CA ARG A 197 3.11 -23.58 -2.24
C ARG A 197 3.67 -22.30 -1.61
N TYR A 198 3.78 -21.23 -2.40
CA TYR A 198 4.53 -20.02 -2.03
C TYR A 198 3.68 -18.76 -1.95
N CYS A 199 2.60 -18.69 -2.72
CA CYS A 199 1.84 -17.45 -2.97
C CYS A 199 0.37 -17.57 -2.58
N ARG A 200 -0.09 -18.72 -2.04
CA ARG A 200 -1.49 -18.86 -1.62
C ARG A 200 -1.79 -17.95 -0.41
N PRO A 201 -3.02 -17.42 -0.30
CA PRO A 201 -3.45 -16.73 0.91
C PRO A 201 -3.29 -17.61 2.16
N THR A 202 -2.93 -16.97 3.28
CA THR A 202 -2.83 -17.64 4.58
C THR A 202 -4.19 -18.13 5.06
N PHE A 203 -5.21 -17.26 4.98
CA PHE A 203 -6.59 -17.55 5.33
C PHE A 203 -7.36 -18.00 4.09
N LEU A 204 -8.12 -19.09 4.24
CA LEU A 204 -8.85 -19.75 3.15
C LEU A 204 -10.35 -19.69 3.44
N GLY A 205 -11.14 -19.71 2.37
CA GLY A 205 -12.60 -19.66 2.43
C GLY A 205 -13.18 -18.26 2.15
N PRO A 206 -14.44 -18.18 1.72
CA PRO A 206 -15.19 -16.93 1.71
C PRO A 206 -15.27 -16.33 3.12
N ASP A 207 -15.29 -15.00 3.18
CA ASP A 207 -15.46 -14.21 4.40
C ASP A 207 -16.55 -13.16 4.17
N HIS A 208 -17.78 -13.49 4.60
CA HIS A 208 -18.93 -12.59 4.46
C HIS A 208 -18.81 -11.34 5.35
N ASP A 209 -18.04 -11.39 6.44
CA ASP A 209 -17.87 -10.26 7.35
C ASP A 209 -17.05 -9.13 6.73
N VAL A 210 -16.49 -9.33 5.53
CA VAL A 210 -15.99 -8.24 4.67
C VAL A 210 -17.03 -7.14 4.44
N THR A 211 -18.32 -7.49 4.45
CA THR A 211 -19.42 -6.52 4.34
C THR A 211 -19.46 -5.54 5.52
N ARG A 212 -18.82 -5.89 6.64
CA ARG A 212 -18.72 -5.06 7.86
C ARG A 212 -17.43 -4.25 7.86
N HIS A 213 -16.28 -4.93 7.77
CA HIS A 213 -14.97 -4.27 7.91
C HIS A 213 -14.42 -3.70 6.59
N GLY A 214 -14.97 -4.10 5.44
CA GLY A 214 -14.72 -3.53 4.10
C GLY A 214 -13.30 -3.62 3.57
N LEU A 215 -12.47 -4.54 4.07
CA LEU A 215 -11.11 -4.72 3.56
C LEU A 215 -11.16 -5.30 2.13
N PRO A 216 -10.44 -4.71 1.16
CA PRO A 216 -10.39 -5.23 -0.20
C PRO A 216 -9.58 -6.53 -0.24
N GLY A 217 -9.84 -7.38 -1.23
CA GLY A 217 -9.32 -8.76 -1.22
C GLY A 217 -7.80 -8.87 -1.06
N GLY A 218 -7.04 -8.02 -1.75
CA GLY A 218 -5.58 -7.96 -1.61
C GLY A 218 -5.15 -7.61 -0.18
N ALA A 219 -5.76 -6.58 0.42
CA ALA A 219 -5.47 -6.18 1.79
C ALA A 219 -5.87 -7.28 2.79
N THR A 220 -7.05 -7.91 2.64
CA THR A 220 -7.48 -9.04 3.48
C THR A 220 -6.40 -10.12 3.57
N SER A 221 -5.81 -10.52 2.44
CA SER A 221 -4.75 -11.53 2.44
C SER A 221 -3.44 -11.05 3.10
N SER A 222 -2.90 -9.91 2.66
CA SER A 222 -1.57 -9.44 3.09
C SER A 222 -1.56 -8.94 4.54
N SER A 223 -2.61 -8.24 4.94
CA SER A 223 -2.72 -7.62 6.25
C SER A 223 -2.88 -8.65 7.35
N GLN A 224 -3.76 -9.63 7.16
CA GLN A 224 -3.96 -10.67 8.16
C GLN A 224 -2.74 -11.60 8.25
N GLU A 225 -2.08 -11.90 7.13
CA GLU A 225 -0.81 -12.64 7.14
C GLU A 225 0.28 -11.89 7.92
N ALA A 226 0.36 -10.56 7.78
CA ALA A 226 1.31 -9.76 8.55
C ALA A 226 1.02 -9.80 10.06
N ALA A 227 -0.25 -9.72 10.47
CA ALA A 227 -0.64 -9.88 11.87
C ALA A 227 -0.23 -11.26 12.42
N LEU A 228 -0.35 -12.32 11.60
CA LEU A 228 0.13 -13.66 11.96
C LEU A 228 1.65 -13.70 12.13
N LYS A 229 2.41 -13.16 11.18
CA LYS A 229 3.88 -13.11 11.23
C LYS A 229 4.41 -12.32 12.43
N GLN A 230 3.68 -11.28 12.86
CA GLN A 230 4.03 -10.45 14.02
C GLN A 230 3.54 -11.05 15.36
N GLY A 231 2.81 -12.17 15.34
CA GLY A 231 2.34 -12.83 16.57
C GLY A 231 1.04 -12.28 17.16
N TYR A 232 0.34 -11.37 16.47
CA TYR A 232 -0.92 -10.76 16.91
C TYR A 232 -2.17 -11.35 16.25
N ALA A 233 -2.08 -12.55 15.66
CA ALA A 233 -3.23 -13.20 15.01
C ALA A 233 -4.46 -13.33 15.93
N PHE A 234 -4.26 -13.54 17.23
CA PHE A 234 -5.35 -13.64 18.21
C PHE A 234 -6.14 -12.33 18.38
N LEU A 235 -5.58 -11.19 17.99
CA LEU A 235 -6.27 -9.89 17.98
C LEU A 235 -7.10 -9.65 16.72
N LEU A 236 -7.00 -10.48 15.68
CA LEU A 236 -7.70 -10.25 14.40
C LEU A 236 -9.21 -9.98 14.54
N PRO A 237 -9.98 -10.72 15.36
CA PRO A 237 -11.41 -10.41 15.54
C PRO A 237 -11.66 -8.97 16.04
N HIS A 238 -10.80 -8.51 16.95
CA HIS A 238 -10.87 -7.16 17.53
C HIS A 238 -10.41 -6.10 16.54
N ILE A 239 -9.34 -6.38 15.77
CA ILE A 239 -8.87 -5.50 14.71
C ILE A 239 -9.97 -5.30 13.67
N LEU A 240 -10.59 -6.37 13.16
CA LEU A 240 -11.64 -6.28 12.15
C LEU A 240 -12.88 -5.51 12.65
N LEU A 241 -13.26 -5.70 13.92
CA LEU A 241 -14.31 -4.91 14.56
C LEU A 241 -13.92 -3.42 14.66
N ILE A 242 -12.67 -3.12 15.03
CA ILE A 242 -12.17 -1.74 15.03
C ILE A 242 -12.29 -1.13 13.63
N LEU A 243 -11.95 -1.86 12.55
CA LEU A 243 -12.09 -1.35 11.18
C LEU A 243 -13.55 -1.10 10.77
N GLU A 244 -14.48 -1.97 11.20
CA GLU A 244 -15.92 -1.75 11.02
C GLU A 244 -16.38 -0.44 11.69
N LEU A 245 -15.91 -0.16 12.90
CA LEU A 245 -16.29 1.07 13.62
C LEU A 245 -15.56 2.30 13.05
N TYR A 246 -14.28 2.15 12.69
CA TYR A 246 -13.45 3.19 12.10
C TYR A 246 -14.08 3.80 10.84
N ARG A 247 -14.55 2.95 9.91
CA ARG A 247 -15.15 3.39 8.64
C ARG A 247 -16.48 4.13 8.80
N LYS A 248 -17.13 4.03 9.97
CA LYS A 248 -18.33 4.83 10.31
C LYS A 248 -17.95 6.27 10.69
N ILE A 249 -16.71 6.50 11.12
CA ILE A 249 -16.18 7.80 11.55
C ILE A 249 -15.54 8.54 10.38
N ILE A 250 -14.61 7.88 9.68
CA ILE A 250 -13.89 8.45 8.53
C ILE A 250 -14.33 7.70 7.27
N ARG A 251 -15.15 8.35 6.45
CA ARG A 251 -15.97 7.69 5.42
C ARG A 251 -15.38 7.89 4.02
N TYR A 252 -14.74 6.84 3.50
CA TYR A 252 -14.16 6.77 2.15
C TYR A 252 -14.12 5.32 1.63
N HIS A 253 -13.59 5.09 0.42
CA HIS A 253 -13.46 3.74 -0.14
C HIS A 253 -12.14 3.10 0.29
N ASP A 254 -12.22 1.93 0.91
CA ASP A 254 -11.05 1.12 1.28
C ASP A 254 -10.49 0.38 0.06
N VAL A 255 -9.93 1.15 -0.86
CA VAL A 255 -9.07 0.68 -1.94
C VAL A 255 -7.74 1.41 -1.80
N THR A 256 -6.63 0.81 -2.26
CA THR A 256 -5.29 1.39 -2.12
C THR A 256 -5.24 2.86 -2.58
N PRO A 257 -4.63 3.77 -1.79
CA PRO A 257 -3.97 3.55 -0.48
C PRO A 257 -4.92 3.56 0.73
N GLY A 258 -6.19 3.96 0.57
CA GLY A 258 -7.18 4.08 1.65
C GLY A 258 -7.29 2.84 2.55
N SER A 259 -7.33 1.64 1.96
CA SER A 259 -7.38 0.39 2.75
C SER A 259 -6.15 0.18 3.64
N GLN A 260 -4.97 0.66 3.20
CA GLN A 260 -3.75 0.60 4.00
C GLN A 260 -3.84 1.57 5.17
N ILE A 261 -4.33 2.80 4.94
CA ILE A 261 -4.55 3.81 6.00
C ILE A 261 -5.47 3.24 7.08
N THR A 262 -6.61 2.68 6.70
CA THR A 262 -7.57 2.07 7.63
C THR A 262 -6.93 0.92 8.40
N TRP A 263 -6.31 -0.03 7.69
CA TRP A 263 -5.68 -1.20 8.30
C TRP A 263 -4.59 -0.80 9.30
N THR A 264 -3.63 0.03 8.89
CA THR A 264 -2.47 0.34 9.73
C THR A 264 -2.87 1.07 10.99
N ASN A 265 -3.81 2.02 10.91
CA ASN A 265 -4.24 2.78 12.09
C ASN A 265 -5.10 1.91 13.02
N GLY A 266 -6.02 1.10 12.47
CA GLY A 266 -6.83 0.18 13.29
C GLY A 266 -6.00 -0.96 13.93
N TYR A 267 -5.06 -1.51 13.18
CA TYR A 267 -4.11 -2.51 13.68
C TYR A 267 -3.28 -1.96 14.84
N MET A 268 -2.66 -0.79 14.65
CA MET A 268 -1.84 -0.15 15.69
C MET A 268 -2.66 0.23 16.92
N LEU A 269 -3.91 0.67 16.73
CA LEU A 269 -4.81 0.98 17.84
C LEU A 269 -5.07 -0.27 18.70
N ALA A 270 -5.34 -1.42 18.08
CA ALA A 270 -5.57 -2.68 18.80
C ALA A 270 -4.30 -3.18 19.50
N VAL A 271 -3.17 -3.21 18.79
CA VAL A 271 -1.90 -3.75 19.31
C VAL A 271 -1.36 -2.89 20.45
N THR A 272 -1.37 -1.56 20.29
CA THR A 272 -0.89 -0.65 21.35
C THR A 272 -1.77 -0.72 22.59
N ALA A 273 -3.09 -0.88 22.43
CA ALA A 273 -4.00 -1.08 23.55
C ALA A 273 -3.68 -2.40 24.28
N TYR A 274 -3.50 -3.50 23.53
CA TYR A 274 -3.13 -4.79 24.09
C TYR A 274 -1.80 -4.74 24.85
N GLU A 275 -0.81 -4.05 24.33
CA GLU A 275 0.49 -3.92 24.98
C GLU A 275 0.44 -3.07 26.25
N ARG A 276 -0.45 -2.08 26.28
CA ARG A 276 -0.63 -1.22 27.46
C ARG A 276 -1.28 -1.96 28.63
N GLY A 277 -2.22 -2.86 28.39
CA GLY A 277 -2.99 -3.47 29.47
C GLY A 277 -3.76 -4.73 29.11
N GLY A 278 -3.31 -5.45 28.10
CA GLY A 278 -3.93 -6.71 27.65
C GLY A 278 -5.30 -6.50 27.01
N MET A 279 -6.10 -7.58 27.01
CA MET A 279 -7.41 -7.60 26.36
C MET A 279 -8.40 -6.57 26.93
N SER A 280 -8.34 -6.27 28.23
CA SER A 280 -9.23 -5.27 28.85
C SER A 280 -9.06 -3.88 28.25
N GLU A 281 -7.84 -3.51 27.84
CA GLU A 281 -7.61 -2.23 27.17
C GLU A 281 -8.07 -2.25 25.71
N VAL A 282 -8.01 -3.40 25.03
CA VAL A 282 -8.57 -3.58 23.68
C VAL A 282 -10.09 -3.45 23.73
N GLU A 283 -10.75 -4.11 24.68
CA GLU A 283 -12.18 -4.03 24.93
C GLU A 283 -12.59 -2.59 25.23
N ARG A 284 -11.86 -1.89 26.11
CA ARG A 284 -12.10 -0.47 26.40
C ARG A 284 -12.07 0.40 25.14
N VAL A 285 -11.11 0.18 24.25
CA VAL A 285 -11.02 0.94 22.98
C VAL A 285 -12.23 0.65 22.09
N ILE A 286 -12.65 -0.62 22.00
CA ILE A 286 -13.84 -1.03 21.24
C ILE A 286 -15.11 -0.42 21.85
N ASP A 287 -15.24 -0.37 23.17
CA ASP A 287 -16.38 0.24 23.86
C ASP A 287 -16.48 1.73 23.54
N ILE A 288 -15.35 2.44 23.57
CA ILE A 288 -15.28 3.86 23.18
C ILE A 288 -15.69 4.03 21.72
N LEU A 289 -15.12 3.23 20.79
CA LEU A 289 -15.46 3.27 19.37
C LEU A 289 -16.94 2.97 19.13
N THR A 290 -17.49 2.00 19.84
CA THR A 290 -18.90 1.60 19.73
C THR A 290 -19.81 2.74 20.18
N ALA A 291 -19.49 3.35 21.32
CA ALA A 291 -20.25 4.49 21.84
C ALA A 291 -20.24 5.67 20.86
N VAL A 292 -19.06 6.08 20.35
CA VAL A 292 -18.97 7.24 19.43
C VAL A 292 -19.59 6.99 18.05
N THR A 293 -19.82 5.74 17.67
CA THR A 293 -20.44 5.39 16.37
C THR A 293 -21.92 5.02 16.48
N SER A 294 -22.42 4.70 17.67
CA SER A 294 -23.80 4.25 17.88
C SER A 294 -24.67 5.26 18.63
N THR A 295 -24.05 6.27 19.26
CA THR A 295 -24.74 7.27 20.07
C THR A 295 -24.56 8.67 19.48
N PRO A 296 -25.63 9.46 19.31
CA PRO A 296 -25.52 10.86 18.87
C PRO A 296 -24.62 11.69 19.78
N GLU A 297 -23.88 12.64 19.22
CA GLU A 297 -22.88 13.45 19.93
C GLU A 297 -23.43 14.11 21.21
N MET A 298 -24.67 14.58 21.19
CA MET A 298 -25.32 15.26 22.32
C MET A 298 -25.62 14.32 23.50
N GLU A 299 -25.79 13.03 23.23
CA GLU A 299 -26.13 11.99 24.22
C GLU A 299 -24.90 11.25 24.74
N LEU A 300 -23.72 11.50 24.17
CA LEU A 300 -22.47 10.90 24.65
C LEU A 300 -22.12 11.37 26.06
N ASP A 301 -21.82 10.41 26.93
CA ASP A 301 -21.30 10.66 28.27
C ASP A 301 -19.97 11.44 28.23
N GLU A 302 -19.77 12.34 29.19
CA GLU A 302 -18.61 13.22 29.23
C GLU A 302 -17.28 12.45 29.37
N LYS A 303 -17.29 11.30 30.07
CA LYS A 303 -16.14 10.41 30.15
C LYS A 303 -15.78 9.86 28.77
N ILE A 304 -16.77 9.43 27.98
CA ILE A 304 -16.54 8.94 26.61
C ILE A 304 -16.02 10.06 25.70
N ARG A 305 -16.57 11.27 25.81
CA ARG A 305 -16.07 12.44 25.05
C ARG A 305 -14.62 12.78 25.36
N LYS A 306 -14.18 12.55 26.59
CA LYS A 306 -12.78 12.69 27.01
C LYS A 306 -11.93 11.52 26.53
N ASP A 307 -12.40 10.29 26.74
CA ASP A 307 -11.65 9.07 26.45
C ASP A 307 -11.45 8.85 24.94
N ARG A 308 -12.38 9.29 24.07
CA ARG A 308 -12.24 9.17 22.61
C ARG A 308 -11.01 9.87 22.01
N GLN A 309 -10.36 10.76 22.76
CA GLN A 309 -9.14 11.43 22.28
C GLN A 309 -7.99 10.44 22.06
N ILE A 310 -8.03 9.24 22.66
CA ILE A 310 -7.00 8.21 22.47
C ILE A 310 -7.11 7.49 21.12
N LEU A 311 -8.27 7.55 20.44
CA LEU A 311 -8.59 6.68 19.30
C LEU A 311 -7.66 6.88 18.10
N PHE A 312 -7.26 8.12 17.85
CA PHE A 312 -6.40 8.50 16.73
C PHE A 312 -5.13 9.25 17.18
N ALA A 313 -4.77 9.18 18.46
CA ALA A 313 -3.61 9.88 19.03
C ALA A 313 -2.27 9.47 18.39
N HIS A 314 -2.22 8.26 17.81
CA HIS A 314 -1.04 7.71 17.13
C HIS A 314 -1.26 7.58 15.62
N ALA A 315 -2.09 8.46 15.05
CA ALA A 315 -2.34 8.52 13.62
C ALA A 315 -1.04 8.65 12.81
N ASN A 316 -0.88 7.80 11.80
CA ASN A 316 0.24 7.92 10.88
C ASN A 316 0.09 9.10 9.90
N ASP A 317 1.16 9.42 9.18
CA ASP A 317 1.17 10.60 8.31
C ASP A 317 0.23 10.44 7.12
N ALA A 318 -0.03 9.21 6.66
CA ALA A 318 -1.03 8.96 5.64
C ALA A 318 -2.44 9.36 6.11
N LEU A 319 -2.82 9.06 7.36
CA LEU A 319 -4.09 9.50 7.93
C LEU A 319 -4.13 11.03 8.13
N LYS A 320 -3.05 11.63 8.64
CA LYS A 320 -2.95 13.09 8.78
C LYS A 320 -3.13 13.76 7.42
N ASN A 321 -2.42 13.30 6.39
CA ASN A 321 -2.51 13.81 5.02
C ASN A 321 -3.90 13.62 4.40
N LEU A 322 -4.58 12.49 4.69
CA LEU A 322 -5.97 12.28 4.32
C LEU A 322 -6.89 13.34 4.93
N LEU A 323 -6.76 13.60 6.23
CA LEU A 323 -7.59 14.58 6.95
C LEU A 323 -7.31 16.04 6.57
N LEU A 324 -6.11 16.32 6.06
CA LEU A 324 -5.71 17.61 5.49
C LEU A 324 -6.09 17.75 4.00
N GLY A 325 -6.66 16.70 3.39
CA GLY A 325 -7.08 16.70 1.98
C GLY A 325 -5.95 16.61 0.97
N LYS A 326 -4.76 16.15 1.39
CA LYS A 326 -3.60 15.96 0.50
C LYS A 326 -3.79 14.82 -0.52
N PHE A 327 -4.89 14.08 -0.44
CA PHE A 327 -5.30 13.10 -1.44
C PHE A 327 -6.50 13.57 -2.30
N GLY A 328 -7.07 14.73 -1.98
CA GLY A 328 -8.34 15.23 -2.53
C GLY A 328 -9.47 15.24 -1.51
N LYS A 329 -10.65 15.71 -1.93
CA LYS A 329 -11.86 15.81 -1.09
C LYS A 329 -12.40 14.44 -0.67
N LEU A 330 -12.84 14.28 0.57
CA LEU A 330 -13.51 13.05 1.02
C LEU A 330 -14.91 12.92 0.39
N PRO A 331 -15.34 11.71 -0.02
CA PRO A 331 -16.57 11.52 -0.79
C PRO A 331 -17.84 11.83 0.02
N LEU A 332 -17.81 11.63 1.34
CA LEU A 332 -18.96 11.85 2.24
C LEU A 332 -18.68 12.96 3.26
N GLY A 333 -17.85 13.92 2.91
CA GLY A 333 -17.47 15.04 3.76
C GLY A 333 -16.46 14.69 4.85
N TRP A 334 -16.07 15.71 5.60
CA TRP A 334 -15.03 15.62 6.63
C TRP A 334 -15.54 15.04 7.94
N PRO A 335 -14.70 14.32 8.70
CA PRO A 335 -15.09 13.79 10.00
C PRO A 335 -15.26 14.92 11.04
N PRO A 336 -15.91 14.64 12.18
CA PRO A 336 -16.12 15.62 13.24
C PRO A 336 -14.81 16.17 13.84
N ASP A 337 -14.85 17.39 14.37
CA ASP A 337 -13.70 18.10 14.97
C ASP A 337 -12.95 17.28 16.02
N TRP A 338 -13.63 16.40 16.77
CA TRP A 338 -12.97 15.58 17.78
C TRP A 338 -11.96 14.60 17.17
N VAL A 339 -12.14 14.18 15.92
CA VAL A 339 -11.17 13.35 15.19
C VAL A 339 -9.90 14.15 14.94
N TYR A 340 -10.03 15.40 14.48
CA TYR A 340 -8.90 16.31 14.32
C TYR A 340 -8.20 16.58 15.66
N LYS A 341 -8.95 16.76 16.74
CA LYS A 341 -8.39 16.92 18.09
C LYS A 341 -7.61 15.68 18.54
N SER A 342 -8.12 14.49 18.24
CA SER A 342 -7.44 13.22 18.53
C SER A 342 -6.15 13.08 17.72
N VAL A 343 -6.16 13.45 16.43
CA VAL A 343 -5.01 13.30 15.52
C VAL A 343 -3.92 14.36 15.71
N PHE A 344 -4.31 15.63 15.83
CA PHE A 344 -3.40 16.78 15.78
C PHE A 344 -3.19 17.43 17.16
N GLY A 345 -3.84 16.94 18.22
CA GLY A 345 -3.71 17.48 19.56
C GLY A 345 -4.09 18.96 19.60
N ASN A 346 -3.19 19.82 20.09
CA ASN A 346 -3.44 21.25 20.22
C ASN A 346 -3.54 21.99 18.87
N GLU A 347 -2.92 21.44 17.81
CA GLU A 347 -2.85 22.05 16.48
C GLU A 347 -4.08 21.75 15.60
N TRP A 348 -5.11 21.09 16.14
CA TRP A 348 -6.27 20.63 15.37
C TRP A 348 -7.02 21.74 14.63
N ARG A 349 -7.09 22.95 15.21
CA ARG A 349 -7.72 24.11 14.55
C ARG A 349 -6.91 24.58 13.35
N ASN A 350 -5.59 24.58 13.47
CA ASN A 350 -4.68 24.92 12.38
C ASN A 350 -4.76 23.86 11.27
N ALA A 351 -4.87 22.57 11.64
CA ALA A 351 -5.08 21.48 10.69
C ALA A 351 -6.39 21.65 9.88
N ILE A 352 -7.50 22.01 10.55
CA ILE A 352 -8.76 22.29 9.84
C ILE A 352 -8.64 23.52 8.95
N ALA A 353 -8.01 24.59 9.44
CA ALA A 353 -7.83 25.83 8.67
C ALA A 353 -6.93 25.64 7.44
N GLY A 354 -5.93 24.76 7.51
CA GLY A 354 -5.00 24.45 6.41
C GLY A 354 -5.46 23.30 5.49
N ARG A 355 -6.64 22.74 5.72
CA ARG A 355 -7.22 21.66 4.91
C ARG A 355 -7.58 22.17 3.51
N THR A 356 -7.36 21.34 2.50
CA THR A 356 -7.75 21.62 1.10
C THR A 356 -8.75 20.60 0.57
N GLU A 357 -9.53 21.00 -0.44
CA GLU A 357 -10.38 20.11 -1.23
C GLU A 357 -9.92 20.02 -2.69
N GLU A 358 -8.86 20.76 -3.05
CA GLU A 358 -8.28 20.72 -4.39
C GLU A 358 -7.51 19.42 -4.62
N SER A 359 -7.46 19.00 -5.88
CA SER A 359 -6.61 17.89 -6.29
C SER A 359 -5.15 18.15 -5.89
N PRO A 360 -4.43 17.16 -5.29
CA PRO A 360 -3.00 17.30 -5.01
C PRO A 360 -2.18 17.62 -6.26
N LEU A 361 -2.70 17.29 -7.45
CA LEU A 361 -2.04 17.53 -8.72
C LEU A 361 -1.85 19.02 -9.02
N SER A 362 -2.70 19.89 -8.46
CA SER A 362 -2.59 21.35 -8.60
C SER A 362 -1.35 21.94 -7.92
N PHE A 363 -0.74 21.20 -6.98
CA PHE A 363 0.39 21.68 -6.18
C PHE A 363 1.72 20.98 -6.51
N LEU A 364 1.73 20.06 -7.48
CA LEU A 364 2.94 19.34 -7.85
C LEU A 364 3.90 20.25 -8.60
N ALA A 365 5.14 20.32 -8.12
CA ALA A 365 6.21 20.99 -8.84
C ALA A 365 6.55 20.26 -10.15
N HIS A 366 7.00 21.02 -11.14
CA HIS A 366 7.56 20.42 -12.36
C HIS A 366 8.81 19.61 -12.04
N VAL A 367 8.87 18.40 -12.59
CA VAL A 367 10.05 17.52 -12.47
C VAL A 367 11.05 17.89 -13.56
N ASP A 368 12.28 18.21 -13.16
CA ASP A 368 13.40 18.39 -14.06
C ASP A 368 13.87 17.03 -14.59
N MET A 369 13.48 16.73 -15.83
CA MET A 369 13.76 15.45 -16.47
C MET A 369 15.24 15.27 -16.80
N GLU A 370 15.96 16.34 -17.14
CA GLU A 370 17.40 16.25 -17.44
C GLU A 370 18.19 15.90 -16.19
N SER A 371 17.82 16.52 -15.07
CA SER A 371 18.40 16.22 -13.76
C SER A 371 18.13 14.77 -13.33
N VAL A 372 16.89 14.29 -13.48
CA VAL A 372 16.52 12.89 -13.14
C VAL A 372 17.27 11.88 -14.01
N GLU A 373 17.37 12.14 -15.33
CA GLU A 373 18.11 11.26 -16.25
C GLU A 373 19.61 11.24 -15.93
N ALA A 374 20.21 12.39 -15.61
CA ALA A 374 21.60 12.49 -15.21
C ALA A 374 21.87 11.83 -13.84
N GLU A 375 20.96 11.96 -12.88
CA GLU A 375 21.04 11.28 -11.59
C GLU A 375 21.00 9.75 -11.76
N LEU A 376 20.02 9.25 -12.51
CA LEU A 376 19.91 7.82 -12.76
C LEU A 376 21.14 7.30 -13.53
N ALA A 377 21.60 8.03 -14.54
CA ALA A 377 22.81 7.67 -15.30
C ALA A 377 24.05 7.55 -14.40
N ARG A 378 24.21 8.45 -13.42
CA ARG A 378 25.30 8.36 -12.42
C ARG A 378 25.18 7.11 -11.55
N HIS A 379 23.96 6.75 -11.12
CA HIS A 379 23.75 5.57 -10.28
C HIS A 379 24.03 4.24 -11.01
N ILE A 380 23.79 4.18 -12.32
CA ILE A 380 23.93 2.94 -13.11
C ILE A 380 25.18 2.91 -13.99
N GLY A 381 25.90 4.03 -14.13
CA GLY A 381 27.14 4.12 -14.92
C GLY A 381 26.95 4.08 -16.44
N ARG A 382 25.71 4.27 -16.93
CA ARG A 382 25.34 4.29 -18.35
C ARG A 382 24.09 5.14 -18.57
N SER A 383 23.77 5.46 -19.82
CA SER A 383 22.50 6.11 -20.15
C SER A 383 21.31 5.18 -19.81
N PRO A 384 20.29 5.67 -19.08
CA PRO A 384 19.12 4.87 -18.77
C PRO A 384 18.17 4.75 -19.96
N THR A 385 17.46 3.64 -20.04
CA THR A 385 16.36 3.43 -20.99
C THR A 385 15.09 4.16 -20.54
N GLU A 386 14.14 4.37 -21.45
CA GLU A 386 12.87 5.04 -21.11
C GLU A 386 12.09 4.29 -20.02
N ASN A 387 12.08 2.94 -20.07
CA ASN A 387 11.44 2.11 -19.04
C ASN A 387 12.10 2.27 -17.67
N GLU A 388 13.44 2.33 -17.62
CA GLU A 388 14.19 2.56 -16.39
C GLU A 388 13.89 3.93 -15.80
N ILE A 389 13.80 4.97 -16.63
CA ILE A 389 13.46 6.33 -16.17
C ILE A 389 12.04 6.37 -15.62
N VAL A 390 11.06 5.77 -16.31
CA VAL A 390 9.68 5.72 -15.80
C VAL A 390 9.60 4.91 -14.51
N ASN A 391 10.27 3.77 -14.40
CA ASN A 391 10.33 3.02 -13.14
C ASN A 391 10.97 3.86 -12.03
N TYR A 392 12.06 4.57 -12.33
CA TYR A 392 12.76 5.43 -11.37
C TYR A 392 11.90 6.60 -10.89
N LEU A 393 11.12 7.22 -11.78
CA LEU A 393 10.18 8.29 -11.42
C LEU A 393 9.06 7.82 -10.48
N ASN A 394 8.60 6.57 -10.60
CA ASN A 394 7.51 6.05 -9.76
C ASN A 394 8.03 5.44 -8.45
N HIS A 395 9.13 4.67 -8.51
CA HIS A 395 9.72 3.96 -7.37
C HIS A 395 11.26 3.98 -7.44
N PRO A 396 11.93 5.07 -7.04
CA PRO A 396 13.36 5.27 -7.26
C PRO A 396 14.26 4.12 -6.78
N GLY A 397 14.12 3.69 -5.52
CA GLY A 397 15.00 2.63 -5.01
C GLY A 397 14.62 1.23 -5.46
N ASP A 398 13.33 0.93 -5.67
CA ASP A 398 12.93 -0.35 -6.28
C ASP A 398 13.43 -0.46 -7.71
N ALA A 399 13.40 0.63 -8.48
CA ALA A 399 13.95 0.68 -9.82
C ALA A 399 15.47 0.42 -9.81
N LEU A 400 16.23 1.07 -8.93
CA LEU A 400 17.67 0.83 -8.81
C LEU A 400 17.99 -0.59 -8.35
N LYS A 401 17.20 -1.13 -7.41
CA LYS A 401 17.33 -2.53 -6.97
C LYS A 401 17.05 -3.49 -8.11
N LEU A 402 16.01 -3.25 -8.89
CA LEU A 402 15.67 -4.03 -10.08
C LEU A 402 16.80 -3.99 -11.10
N ILE A 403 17.29 -2.80 -11.46
CA ILE A 403 18.38 -2.63 -12.44
C ILE A 403 19.62 -3.42 -11.99
N LYS A 404 20.07 -3.22 -10.75
CA LYS A 404 21.23 -3.93 -10.19
C LYS A 404 21.03 -5.44 -10.16
N ASN A 405 19.82 -5.90 -9.84
CA ASN A 405 19.50 -7.33 -9.84
C ASN A 405 19.51 -7.91 -11.26
N LEU A 406 18.97 -7.21 -12.25
CA LEU A 406 19.00 -7.63 -13.65
C LEU A 406 20.42 -7.62 -14.22
N GLU A 407 21.26 -6.66 -13.86
CA GLU A 407 22.68 -6.61 -14.23
C GLU A 407 23.46 -7.76 -13.61
N LYS A 408 23.15 -8.12 -12.35
CA LYS A 408 23.84 -9.20 -11.63
C LYS A 408 23.39 -10.60 -12.03
N TYR A 409 22.09 -10.81 -12.20
CA TYR A 409 21.50 -12.15 -12.36
C TYR A 409 20.86 -12.40 -13.72
N GLY A 410 20.74 -11.38 -14.56
CA GLY A 410 20.01 -11.47 -15.83
C GLY A 410 18.49 -11.42 -15.66
N ASN A 411 17.76 -11.69 -16.74
CA ASN A 411 16.30 -11.68 -16.76
C ASN A 411 15.74 -12.97 -16.11
N PRO A 412 15.08 -12.92 -14.94
CA PRO A 412 14.57 -14.12 -14.29
C PRO A 412 13.39 -14.77 -15.03
N ASN A 413 12.71 -14.04 -15.93
CA ASN A 413 11.55 -14.55 -16.66
C ASN A 413 11.89 -15.63 -17.71
N VAL A 414 13.17 -15.94 -17.90
CA VAL A 414 13.61 -17.05 -18.77
C VAL A 414 13.74 -18.37 -18.01
N LEU A 415 13.61 -18.35 -16.68
CA LEU A 415 13.71 -19.53 -15.85
C LEU A 415 12.35 -20.26 -15.78
N PRO A 416 12.33 -21.60 -15.89
CA PRO A 416 11.16 -22.40 -15.57
C PRO A 416 10.69 -22.17 -14.13
N ASP A 417 9.38 -22.24 -13.90
CA ASP A 417 8.76 -21.95 -12.58
C ASP A 417 9.35 -22.85 -11.46
N ASP A 418 9.53 -24.15 -11.72
CA ASP A 418 10.10 -25.08 -10.73
C ASP A 418 11.53 -24.70 -10.35
N ILE A 419 12.32 -24.21 -11.32
CA ILE A 419 13.71 -23.79 -11.09
C ILE A 419 13.76 -22.44 -10.38
N TRP A 420 12.83 -21.52 -10.69
CA TRP A 420 12.71 -20.26 -9.98
C TRP A 420 12.41 -20.47 -8.48
N PHE A 421 11.47 -21.38 -8.16
CA PHE A 421 11.05 -21.61 -6.78
C PHE A 421 11.92 -22.60 -5.99
N GLU A 422 12.37 -23.68 -6.61
CA GLU A 422 13.04 -24.80 -5.93
C GLU A 422 14.55 -24.90 -6.27
N GLY A 423 15.02 -24.16 -7.28
CA GLY A 423 16.38 -24.25 -7.78
C GLY A 423 16.69 -25.57 -8.52
N LEU A 424 17.98 -25.83 -8.72
CA LEU A 424 18.46 -27.04 -9.39
C LEU A 424 18.70 -28.19 -8.41
N GLN A 425 18.30 -29.40 -8.79
CA GLN A 425 18.50 -30.61 -8.00
C GLN A 425 19.86 -31.26 -8.29
N LEU A 426 20.50 -31.79 -7.23
CA LEU A 426 21.76 -32.52 -7.33
C LEU A 426 21.63 -33.72 -8.28
N GLY A 427 22.59 -33.88 -9.19
CA GLY A 427 22.66 -35.01 -10.11
C GLY A 427 21.66 -34.98 -11.27
N HIS A 428 20.79 -33.97 -11.35
CA HIS A 428 19.81 -33.84 -12.43
C HIS A 428 20.30 -32.83 -13.47
N GLU A 429 20.41 -33.27 -14.72
CA GLU A 429 20.69 -32.38 -15.85
C GLU A 429 19.42 -31.63 -16.27
N ARG A 430 19.59 -30.37 -16.66
CA ARG A 430 18.51 -29.48 -17.12
C ARG A 430 18.96 -28.72 -18.35
N GLU A 431 18.07 -28.64 -19.33
CA GLU A 431 18.27 -27.85 -20.55
C GLU A 431 17.66 -26.46 -20.41
N PHE A 432 18.35 -25.46 -20.93
CA PHE A 432 17.91 -24.06 -20.97
C PHE A 432 18.14 -23.49 -22.36
N VAL A 433 17.19 -22.66 -22.81
CA VAL A 433 17.33 -21.94 -24.07
C VAL A 433 17.70 -20.50 -23.76
N THR A 434 18.85 -20.05 -24.23
CA THR A 434 19.30 -18.67 -24.11
C THR A 434 18.57 -17.76 -25.09
N SER A 435 18.67 -16.44 -24.88
CA SER A 435 18.00 -15.44 -25.72
C SER A 435 18.43 -15.45 -27.19
N ASP A 436 19.59 -16.03 -27.51
CA ASP A 436 20.07 -16.26 -28.87
C ASP A 436 19.57 -17.59 -29.49
N GLY A 437 18.70 -18.32 -28.79
CA GLY A 437 18.08 -19.56 -29.24
C GLY A 437 18.94 -20.82 -29.06
N LYS A 438 20.13 -20.72 -28.44
CA LYS A 438 20.98 -21.87 -28.18
C LYS A 438 20.51 -22.66 -26.97
N VAL A 439 20.66 -23.98 -27.04
CA VAL A 439 20.34 -24.90 -25.94
C VAL A 439 21.62 -25.16 -25.16
N HIS A 440 21.56 -24.95 -23.85
CA HIS A 440 22.62 -25.21 -22.89
C HIS A 440 22.16 -26.25 -21.86
N THR A 441 23.08 -27.05 -21.35
CA THR A 441 22.82 -28.03 -20.29
C THR A 441 23.51 -27.63 -19.00
N ILE A 442 22.82 -27.73 -17.86
CA ILE A 442 23.45 -27.54 -16.54
C ILE A 442 23.17 -28.73 -15.63
N ASN A 443 24.15 -29.13 -14.84
CA ASN A 443 24.03 -30.20 -13.86
C ASN A 443 24.78 -29.83 -12.58
N ILE A 444 24.09 -29.83 -11.44
CA ILE A 444 24.75 -29.67 -10.14
C ILE A 444 25.44 -30.99 -9.79
N MET A 445 26.76 -30.98 -9.73
CA MET A 445 27.58 -32.16 -9.45
C MET A 445 27.74 -32.41 -7.95
N SER A 446 27.92 -31.34 -7.17
CA SER A 446 28.06 -31.45 -5.71
C SER A 446 27.74 -30.13 -5.01
N ILE A 447 27.07 -30.21 -3.87
CA ILE A 447 26.88 -29.10 -2.94
C ILE A 447 27.63 -29.43 -1.66
N GLY A 448 28.67 -28.65 -1.35
CA GLY A 448 29.50 -28.82 -0.16
C GLY A 448 28.77 -28.46 1.14
N LYS A 449 29.39 -28.83 2.27
CA LYS A 449 28.95 -28.37 3.59
C LYS A 449 29.20 -26.87 3.75
N VAL A 450 28.46 -26.25 4.67
CA VAL A 450 28.69 -24.86 5.06
C VAL A 450 30.07 -24.76 5.73
N ASP A 451 30.90 -23.87 5.23
CA ASP A 451 32.22 -23.60 5.78
C ASP A 451 32.15 -22.65 6.99
N ARG A 452 33.32 -22.32 7.57
CA ARG A 452 33.43 -21.40 8.71
C ARG A 452 32.92 -19.98 8.42
N HIS A 453 32.83 -19.60 7.15
CA HIS A 453 32.38 -18.29 6.68
C HIS A 453 30.90 -18.30 6.23
N GLY A 454 30.16 -19.39 6.47
CA GLY A 454 28.76 -19.50 6.06
C GLY A 454 28.56 -19.75 4.56
N ARG A 455 29.62 -20.18 3.85
CA ARG A 455 29.58 -20.42 2.40
C ARG A 455 29.48 -21.91 2.09
N LYS A 456 28.74 -22.25 1.03
CA LYS A 456 28.73 -23.58 0.43
C LYS A 456 29.48 -23.53 -0.90
N ARG A 457 30.41 -24.47 -1.07
CA ARG A 457 31.05 -24.71 -2.35
C ARG A 457 30.14 -25.53 -3.25
N VAL A 458 29.68 -24.96 -4.35
CA VAL A 458 28.85 -25.64 -5.35
C VAL A 458 29.69 -25.92 -6.58
N ARG A 459 29.75 -27.19 -6.98
CA ARG A 459 30.34 -27.60 -8.27
C ARG A 459 29.22 -27.96 -9.21
N TYR A 460 29.22 -27.33 -10.38
CA TYR A 460 28.25 -27.61 -11.43
C TYR A 460 28.94 -27.70 -12.78
N LYS A 461 28.33 -28.43 -13.69
CA LYS A 461 28.74 -28.54 -15.07
C LYS A 461 27.77 -27.72 -15.91
N LEU A 462 28.29 -26.84 -16.76
CA LEU A 462 27.54 -26.11 -17.78
C LEU A 462 28.12 -26.53 -19.14
N ASP A 463 27.30 -27.16 -19.96
CA ASP A 463 27.67 -27.86 -21.20
C ASP A 463 28.80 -28.86 -21.00
N TYR A 464 30.03 -28.52 -21.33
CA TYR A 464 31.20 -29.39 -21.18
C TYR A 464 32.15 -28.90 -20.09
N GLU A 465 31.93 -27.70 -19.56
CA GLU A 465 32.81 -27.03 -18.61
C GLU A 465 32.32 -27.21 -17.17
N VAL A 466 33.27 -27.35 -16.24
CA VAL A 466 32.98 -27.52 -14.81
C VAL A 466 33.34 -26.25 -14.07
N PHE A 467 32.36 -25.70 -13.38
CA PHE A 467 32.46 -24.51 -12.57
C PHE A 467 32.44 -24.87 -11.08
N VAL A 468 33.13 -24.06 -10.28
CA VAL A 468 33.15 -24.18 -8.81
C VAL A 468 32.92 -22.79 -8.24
N GLU A 469 31.79 -22.62 -7.57
CA GLU A 469 31.37 -21.35 -6.99
C GLU A 469 31.21 -21.47 -5.48
N ASP A 470 31.66 -20.47 -4.73
CA ASP A 470 31.48 -20.39 -3.28
C ASP A 470 30.30 -19.45 -2.97
N ILE A 471 29.13 -20.03 -2.69
CA ILE A 471 27.88 -19.30 -2.47
C ILE A 471 27.67 -19.06 -0.97
N LYS A 472 27.51 -17.80 -0.55
CA LYS A 472 27.11 -17.45 0.83
C LYS A 472 25.67 -17.88 1.05
N VAL A 473 25.44 -18.83 1.96
CA VAL A 473 24.10 -19.38 2.27
C VAL A 473 23.65 -19.10 3.69
N GLU A 474 24.61 -18.84 4.59
CA GLU A 474 24.34 -18.40 5.95
C GLU A 474 25.07 -17.09 6.18
N GLU A 475 24.34 -16.08 6.67
CA GLU A 475 24.99 -15.02 7.43
C GLU A 475 25.30 -15.59 8.81
N ARG A 476 26.46 -16.24 8.97
CA ARG A 476 27.00 -16.39 10.32
C ARG A 476 27.34 -14.99 10.80
N VAL A 477 26.40 -14.43 11.55
CA VAL A 477 26.61 -13.32 12.47
C VAL A 477 27.77 -13.79 13.36
N VAL A 478 28.97 -13.27 13.12
CA VAL A 478 29.90 -13.03 14.23
C VAL A 478 29.00 -12.39 15.27
N THR A 479 28.84 -12.98 16.46
CA THR A 479 28.00 -12.46 17.54
C THR A 479 28.42 -11.02 17.86
N GLU A 480 27.97 -10.08 17.05
CA GLU A 480 27.75 -8.72 17.45
C GLU A 480 26.68 -8.78 18.54
N PRO A 481 26.78 -7.92 19.56
CA PRO A 481 25.67 -7.75 20.50
C PRO A 481 24.38 -7.61 19.70
N GLY A 482 23.30 -8.23 20.15
CA GLY A 482 21.98 -7.98 19.55
C GLY A 482 21.74 -6.46 19.45
N PRO A 483 20.88 -6.02 18.50
CA PRO A 483 20.61 -4.60 18.31
C PRO A 483 20.33 -3.94 19.65
N GLU A 484 21.03 -2.83 19.93
CA GLU A 484 20.88 -2.09 21.17
C GLU A 484 19.40 -1.71 21.34
N MET A 485 18.83 -1.94 22.52
CA MET A 485 17.41 -1.70 22.77
C MET A 485 17.19 -0.37 23.46
N ALA A 486 16.14 0.35 23.08
CA ALA A 486 15.75 1.59 23.74
C ALA A 486 15.22 1.28 25.16
N ASP A 487 15.64 2.07 26.15
CA ASP A 487 15.05 2.03 27.48
C ASP A 487 13.78 2.86 27.48
N ILE A 488 12.64 2.20 27.73
CA ILE A 488 11.32 2.83 27.72
C ILE A 488 11.16 3.93 28.78
N ASN A 489 12.00 3.91 29.83
CA ASN A 489 11.99 4.91 30.89
C ASN A 489 12.95 6.08 30.60
N ASN A 490 13.77 6.00 29.56
CA ASN A 490 14.69 7.07 29.18
C ASN A 490 14.08 7.94 28.07
N PRO A 491 13.64 9.17 28.37
CA PRO A 491 13.03 10.06 27.37
C PRO A 491 14.01 10.50 26.29
N TYR A 492 15.32 10.29 26.45
CA TYR A 492 16.33 10.59 25.44
C TYR A 492 16.60 9.39 24.50
N HIS A 493 15.96 8.24 24.69
CA HIS A 493 16.07 7.10 23.77
C HIS A 493 14.92 7.12 22.76
N ILE A 494 15.26 7.15 21.47
CA ILE A 494 14.30 7.00 20.38
C ILE A 494 14.40 5.57 19.85
N GLY A 495 13.44 4.73 20.22
CA GLY A 495 13.35 3.34 19.77
C GLY A 495 12.41 3.14 18.59
N ALA A 496 12.55 2.01 17.88
CA ALA A 496 11.63 1.58 16.85
C ALA A 496 10.26 1.19 17.48
N PRO A 497 9.14 1.82 17.08
CA PRO A 497 7.83 1.58 17.68
C PRO A 497 7.23 0.21 17.29
N PHE A 498 7.63 -0.35 16.15
CA PHE A 498 7.18 -1.64 15.62
C PHE A 498 8.23 -2.18 14.63
N ASP A 499 8.11 -3.46 14.29
CA ASP A 499 8.93 -4.09 13.24
C ASP A 499 8.68 -3.37 11.90
N SER A 500 9.72 -2.77 11.31
CA SER A 500 9.61 -1.90 10.14
C SER A 500 10.95 -1.73 9.43
N ASP A 501 10.95 -1.01 8.31
CA ASP A 501 12.17 -0.66 7.57
C ASP A 501 12.49 0.83 7.75
N LEU A 502 13.61 1.15 8.41
CA LEU A 502 14.14 2.51 8.51
C LEU A 502 14.65 2.96 7.14
N TRP A 503 14.12 4.07 6.62
CA TRP A 503 14.49 4.54 5.29
C TRP A 503 15.19 5.90 5.29
N LEU A 504 14.96 6.75 6.29
CA LEU A 504 15.59 8.07 6.33
C LEU A 504 15.92 8.51 7.75
N VAL A 505 17.12 9.02 7.97
CA VAL A 505 17.52 9.73 9.20
C VAL A 505 17.83 11.17 8.81
N HIS A 506 17.11 12.12 9.39
CA HIS A 506 17.22 13.55 9.04
C HIS A 506 18.32 14.28 9.82
N LYS A 507 18.73 13.72 10.96
CA LYS A 507 19.63 14.37 11.92
C LYS A 507 20.96 13.62 12.04
N LYS A 508 22.02 14.37 12.32
CA LYS A 508 23.36 13.86 12.57
C LYS A 508 23.74 14.12 14.03
N GLU A 509 24.80 13.45 14.48
CA GLU A 509 25.40 13.71 15.78
C GLU A 509 25.76 15.19 15.95
N GLY A 510 25.36 15.77 17.08
CA GLY A 510 25.53 17.19 17.38
C GLY A 510 24.37 18.09 16.94
N ASP A 511 23.41 17.61 16.15
CA ASP A 511 22.26 18.42 15.74
C ASP A 511 21.29 18.65 16.91
N SER A 512 20.82 19.88 17.07
CA SER A 512 19.73 20.21 18.00
C SER A 512 18.38 19.75 17.46
N VAL A 513 17.54 19.25 18.35
CA VAL A 513 16.17 18.79 18.06
C VAL A 513 15.19 19.37 19.08
N LYS A 514 13.98 19.71 18.62
CA LYS A 514 12.86 20.11 19.49
C LYS A 514 11.89 18.97 19.73
N ALA A 515 11.19 18.98 20.86
CA ALA A 515 10.09 18.07 21.12
C ALA A 515 9.03 18.19 20.00
N GLY A 516 8.64 17.04 19.43
CA GLY A 516 7.74 16.96 18.28
C GLY A 516 8.41 17.14 16.91
N GLU A 517 9.69 17.48 16.85
CA GLU A 517 10.43 17.57 15.58
C GLU A 517 10.71 16.18 15.01
N GLU A 518 10.51 16.02 13.71
CA GLU A 518 10.79 14.78 12.99
C GLU A 518 12.31 14.55 12.89
N VAL A 519 12.76 13.36 13.32
CA VAL A 519 14.19 13.02 13.37
C VAL A 519 14.56 11.86 12.44
N LEU A 520 13.62 10.96 12.14
CA LEU A 520 13.80 9.82 11.23
C LEU A 520 12.44 9.32 10.69
N ASN A 521 12.46 8.55 9.60
CA ASN A 521 11.27 7.92 9.03
C ASN A 521 11.42 6.40 8.87
N LEU A 522 10.36 5.70 9.23
CA LEU A 522 10.19 4.26 9.04
C LEU A 522 9.21 4.01 7.90
N SER A 523 9.30 2.84 7.28
CA SER A 523 8.35 2.32 6.30
C SER A 523 7.77 1.02 6.81
N LEU A 524 6.44 0.91 6.82
CA LEU A 524 5.73 -0.33 7.07
C LEU A 524 4.63 -0.49 6.02
N MET A 525 4.66 -1.61 5.28
CA MET A 525 3.69 -1.89 4.21
C MET A 525 3.56 -0.75 3.17
N LYS A 526 4.69 -0.12 2.81
CA LYS A 526 4.76 1.03 1.88
C LYS A 526 4.06 2.30 2.38
N THR A 527 3.74 2.37 3.67
CA THR A 527 3.33 3.60 4.34
C THR A 527 4.48 4.15 5.16
N GLU A 528 4.72 5.44 5.05
CA GLU A 528 5.78 6.14 5.78
C GLU A 528 5.29 6.59 7.16
N TYR A 529 6.19 6.56 8.12
CA TYR A 529 5.97 6.95 9.51
C TYR A 529 7.11 7.85 9.97
N ALA A 530 6.83 9.13 10.17
CA ALA A 530 7.73 10.03 10.88
C ALA A 530 7.84 9.64 12.36
N VAL A 531 9.06 9.47 12.83
CA VAL A 531 9.39 9.36 14.26
C VAL A 531 9.89 10.72 14.70
N THR A 532 9.29 11.24 15.76
CA THR A 532 9.59 12.56 16.31
C THR A 532 10.38 12.46 17.61
N SER A 533 11.12 13.52 17.94
CA SER A 533 11.78 13.64 19.22
C SER A 533 10.74 13.81 20.35
N PRO A 534 10.79 13.02 21.44
CA PRO A 534 9.89 13.20 22.58
C PRO A 534 10.25 14.41 23.46
N VAL A 535 11.48 14.90 23.38
CA VAL A 535 12.02 16.00 24.21
C VAL A 535 12.87 16.97 23.39
N ASP A 536 13.11 18.16 23.95
CA ASP A 536 14.17 19.04 23.46
C ASP A 536 15.53 18.43 23.81
N GLY A 537 16.48 18.46 22.87
CA GLY A 537 17.79 17.87 23.10
C GLY A 537 18.77 18.06 21.95
N VAL A 538 19.92 17.41 22.07
CA VAL A 538 20.94 17.32 21.03
C VAL A 538 21.14 15.85 20.68
N VAL A 539 21.29 15.52 19.41
CA VAL A 539 21.58 14.13 18.99
C VAL A 539 22.96 13.74 19.51
N LYS A 540 22.99 12.81 20.48
CA LYS A 540 24.22 12.29 21.05
C LYS A 540 24.85 11.25 20.14
N ARG A 541 24.03 10.31 19.65
CA ARG A 541 24.43 9.34 18.63
C ARG A 541 23.28 8.82 17.79
N VAL A 542 23.59 8.48 16.54
CA VAL A 542 22.69 7.75 15.65
C VAL A 542 23.10 6.29 15.68
N VAL A 543 22.25 5.42 16.23
CA VAL A 543 22.57 4.00 16.45
C VAL A 543 22.29 3.18 15.19
N VAL A 544 21.18 3.47 14.51
CA VAL A 544 20.86 2.87 13.21
C VAL A 544 20.73 3.98 12.18
N PHE A 545 21.58 3.95 11.16
CA PHE A 545 21.60 4.95 10.09
C PHE A 545 20.95 4.40 8.83
N ALA A 546 20.10 5.21 8.20
CA ALA A 546 19.61 4.97 6.84
C ALA A 546 19.53 6.31 6.10
N ASP A 547 20.01 6.32 4.86
CA ASP A 547 19.83 7.44 3.94
C ASP A 547 19.45 6.89 2.56
N TYR A 548 18.17 6.53 2.44
CA TYR A 548 17.62 6.03 1.19
C TYR A 548 17.75 7.06 0.05
N ARG A 549 17.88 8.37 0.34
CA ARG A 549 18.12 9.36 -0.72
C ARG A 549 19.49 9.15 -1.34
N ALA A 550 20.49 8.78 -0.55
CA ALA A 550 21.86 8.52 -1.00
C ALA A 550 22.06 7.11 -1.57
N ASP A 551 21.67 6.07 -0.83
CA ASP A 551 22.05 4.68 -1.16
C ASP A 551 20.88 3.78 -1.58
N LYS A 552 19.65 4.28 -1.39
CA LYS A 552 18.38 3.65 -1.79
C LYS A 552 18.17 2.30 -1.11
N LYS A 553 18.73 2.14 0.09
CA LYS A 553 18.55 0.99 0.96
C LYS A 553 17.71 1.39 2.16
N MET A 554 16.78 0.52 2.52
CA MET A 554 16.10 0.60 3.81
C MET A 554 16.73 -0.44 4.74
N VAL A 555 16.79 -0.13 6.04
CA VAL A 555 17.37 -0.97 7.07
C VAL A 555 16.25 -1.54 7.92
N THR A 556 16.06 -2.85 7.87
CA THR A 556 15.05 -3.52 8.69
C THR A 556 15.41 -3.42 10.17
N VAL A 557 14.48 -2.89 10.96
CA VAL A 557 14.61 -2.70 12.40
C VAL A 557 13.49 -3.45 13.12
N LYS A 558 13.84 -4.07 14.25
CA LYS A 558 12.86 -4.72 15.11
C LYS A 558 12.32 -3.73 16.13
N LYS A 559 11.08 -3.93 16.54
CA LYS A 559 10.46 -3.18 17.64
C LYS A 559 11.39 -3.13 18.85
N GLY A 560 11.51 -1.93 19.44
CA GLY A 560 12.32 -1.66 20.61
C GLY A 560 13.80 -1.45 20.34
N THR A 561 14.29 -1.66 19.10
CA THR A 561 15.67 -1.32 18.72
C THR A 561 15.88 0.18 18.91
N LEU A 562 16.94 0.58 19.62
CA LEU A 562 17.39 1.97 19.75
C LEU A 562 17.84 2.46 18.38
N LEU A 563 17.18 3.50 17.87
CA LEU A 563 17.50 4.11 16.58
C LEU A 563 18.40 5.32 16.75
N MET A 564 18.11 6.15 17.77
CA MET A 564 18.82 7.40 18.05
C MET A 564 18.83 7.66 19.56
N GLU A 565 19.96 8.12 20.09
CA GLU A 565 20.10 8.57 21.48
C GLU A 565 20.32 10.09 21.48
N LEU A 566 19.53 10.78 22.29
CA LEU A 566 19.63 12.21 22.54
C LEU A 566 20.42 12.48 23.84
N ALA A 567 20.84 13.71 24.00
CA ALA A 567 21.32 14.28 25.25
C ALA A 567 20.50 15.53 25.59
N PRO A 568 20.49 15.96 26.87
CA PRO A 568 19.93 17.25 27.25
C PRO A 568 20.47 18.40 26.38
N PRO A 569 19.69 19.48 26.18
CA PRO A 569 20.15 20.66 25.46
C PRO A 569 21.44 21.19 26.09
N ARG A 570 22.45 21.49 25.28
CA ARG A 570 23.70 22.06 25.78
C ARG A 570 23.45 23.47 26.31
N GLU A 571 23.85 23.72 27.55
CA GLU A 571 23.71 25.04 28.17
C GLU A 571 24.65 26.04 27.48
N HIS A 572 24.22 27.29 27.36
CA HIS A 572 25.03 28.35 26.77
C HIS A 572 25.37 29.40 27.83
N CYS A 573 26.62 29.87 27.83
CA CYS A 573 27.03 30.92 28.74
C CYS A 573 26.26 32.20 28.45
N LYS A 574 25.48 32.70 29.42
CA LYS A 574 24.69 33.93 29.28
C LYS A 574 25.52 35.18 28.96
N ASN A 575 26.84 35.14 29.19
CA ASN A 575 27.72 36.27 29.01
C ASN A 575 28.43 36.28 27.64
N CYS A 576 28.99 35.14 27.20
CA CYS A 576 29.74 35.06 25.94
C CYS A 576 29.10 34.14 24.89
N ASN A 577 27.93 33.59 25.20
CA ASN A 577 27.16 32.66 24.35
C ASN A 577 27.93 31.41 23.90
N THR A 578 29.05 31.09 24.56
CA THR A 578 29.81 29.86 24.31
C THR A 578 29.08 28.68 24.93
N GLU A 579 29.03 27.59 24.19
CA GLU A 579 28.47 26.30 24.59
C GLU A 579 29.22 25.72 25.81
N ILE A 580 28.47 25.22 26.79
CA ILE A 580 28.98 24.70 28.06
C ILE A 580 28.76 23.18 28.07
N GLU A 581 29.82 22.42 28.32
CA GLU A 581 29.73 20.98 28.58
C GLU A 581 29.20 20.70 29.99
N GLU A 582 28.41 19.65 30.16
CA GLU A 582 27.91 19.23 31.48
C GLU A 582 29.09 19.03 32.46
N ASN A 583 29.00 19.64 33.65
CA ASN A 583 29.93 19.63 34.80
C ASN A 583 30.89 20.82 34.98
N TYR A 584 30.81 21.89 34.18
CA TYR A 584 31.62 23.09 34.40
C TYR A 584 30.89 24.12 35.30
N ARG A 585 31.52 24.52 36.42
CA ARG A 585 31.03 25.63 37.28
C ARG A 585 31.26 27.02 36.70
N PHE A 586 32.17 27.13 35.73
CA PHE A 586 32.57 28.38 35.10
C PHE A 586 32.70 28.20 33.60
N CYS A 587 32.30 29.20 32.82
CA CYS A 587 32.47 29.19 31.37
C CYS A 587 33.98 29.14 31.02
N PRO A 588 34.43 28.17 30.19
CA PRO A 588 35.85 27.99 29.87
C PRO A 588 36.44 29.14 29.04
N VAL A 589 35.60 29.98 28.42
CA VAL A 589 36.04 31.09 27.56
C VAL A 589 36.06 32.43 28.29
N CYS A 590 35.03 32.75 29.07
CA CYS A 590 34.93 34.06 29.74
C CYS A 590 34.99 34.00 31.27
N GLY A 591 35.15 32.81 31.86
CA GLY A 591 35.27 32.62 33.31
C GLY A 591 34.01 32.95 34.12
N SER A 592 32.88 33.23 33.47
CA SER A 592 31.64 33.58 34.15
C SER A 592 31.04 32.36 34.85
N GLU A 593 30.59 32.52 36.10
CA GLU A 593 29.95 31.47 36.89
C GLU A 593 28.60 31.08 36.25
N ILE A 594 28.40 29.78 36.06
CA ILE A 594 27.20 29.22 35.44
C ILE A 594 26.24 28.94 36.60
N THR A 595 25.25 29.82 36.77
CA THR A 595 24.31 29.75 37.89
C THR A 595 23.51 28.45 37.89
N GLN A 596 23.49 27.75 39.03
CA GLN A 596 22.60 26.59 39.28
C GLN A 596 21.12 26.96 39.18
#